data_AF-A0A8J8GQM1-F1
#
_entry.id   AF-A0A8J8GQM1-F1
#
_cell.length_a   1.000
_cell.length_b   1.000
_cell.length_c   1.000
_cell.angle_alpha   90.00
_cell.angle_beta   90.00
_cell.angle_gamma   90.00
#
_symmetry.space_group_name_H-M   'P 1'
#
loop_
_entity.id
_entity.type
_entity.pdbx_description
1 polymer ?
#
loop_
_entity_poly.entity_id
_entity_poly.type
_entity_poly.pdbx_seq_one_letter_code
_entity_poly.pdbx_strand_id
1 'polypeptide(L)'
;MDPTTVVLGSVLLFAVHLSLAGALRRYLSGSAGIGLDAERTATVDRDAETVVCPDCGAENDLDYRFCRNCVEELPGSAVGTASSAAPSRRGIV
;
A
#
# COMPACT_ATOMS: atom_id res chain seq x y z
N MET A 1 30.65 -43.73 7.19
CA MET A 1 29.49 -43.03 6.59
C MET A 1 29.79 -42.91 5.12
N ASP A 2 28.92 -43.47 4.28
CA ASP A 2 29.17 -43.51 2.84
C ASP A 2 28.93 -42.10 2.24
N PRO A 3 29.86 -41.54 1.45
CA PRO A 3 29.69 -40.20 0.89
C PRO A 3 28.45 -40.11 -0.01
N THR A 4 28.03 -41.22 -0.64
CA THR A 4 26.82 -41.25 -1.47
C THR A 4 25.55 -41.10 -0.64
N THR A 5 25.51 -41.67 0.58
CA THR A 5 24.32 -41.56 1.44
C THR A 5 24.15 -40.15 1.99
N VAL A 6 25.25 -39.45 2.27
CA VAL A 6 25.23 -38.05 2.71
C VAL A 6 24.74 -37.14 1.57
N VAL A 7 25.25 -37.33 0.36
CA VAL A 7 24.83 -36.52 -0.80
C VAL A 7 23.35 -36.76 -1.12
N LEU A 8 22.91 -38.02 -1.19
CA LEU A 8 21.50 -38.34 -1.43
C LEU A 8 20.58 -37.78 -0.34
N GLY A 9 20.98 -37.89 0.92
CA GLY A 9 20.24 -37.31 2.04
C GLY A 9 20.11 -35.79 1.94
N SER A 10 21.20 -35.10 1.59
CA SER A 10 21.18 -33.64 1.41
C SER A 10 20.27 -33.22 0.25
N VAL A 11 20.33 -33.90 -0.90
CA VAL A 11 19.50 -33.60 -2.08
C VAL A 11 18.02 -33.81 -1.77
N LEU A 12 17.67 -34.90 -1.10
CA LEU A 12 16.28 -35.17 -0.67
C LEU A 12 15.78 -34.10 0.29
N LEU A 13 16.61 -33.69 1.26
CA LEU A 13 16.26 -32.64 2.21
C LEU A 13 16.01 -31.31 1.49
N PHE A 14 16.89 -30.89 0.58
CA PHE A 14 16.69 -29.68 -0.22
C PHE A 14 15.43 -29.77 -1.09
N ALA A 15 15.18 -30.91 -1.75
CA ALA A 15 13.99 -31.12 -2.56
C ALA A 15 12.69 -31.00 -1.74
N VAL A 16 12.67 -31.55 -0.52
CA VAL A 16 11.53 -31.43 0.41
C VAL A 16 11.32 -29.98 0.82
N HIS A 17 12.38 -29.25 1.17
CA HIS A 17 12.28 -27.84 1.57
C HIS A 17 11.77 -26.96 0.42
N LEU A 18 12.27 -27.16 -0.80
CA LEU A 18 11.82 -26.42 -1.99
C LEU A 18 10.35 -26.74 -2.31
N SER A 19 9.93 -28.00 -2.17
CA SER A 19 8.55 -28.43 -2.38
C SER A 19 7.60 -27.81 -1.35
N LEU A 20 7.99 -27.82 -0.07
CA LEU A 20 7.21 -27.22 1.01
C LEU A 20 7.11 -25.69 0.86
N ALA A 21 8.23 -25.02 0.54
CA ALA A 21 8.24 -23.58 0.26
C ALA A 21 7.36 -23.23 -0.94
N GLY A 22 7.40 -24.05 -2.00
CA GLY A 22 6.53 -23.89 -3.17
C GLY A 22 5.06 -24.08 -2.85
N ALA A 23 4.71 -25.12 -2.07
CA ALA A 23 3.35 -25.38 -1.61
C ALA A 23 2.83 -24.24 -0.73
N LEU A 24 3.66 -23.72 0.19
CA LEU A 24 3.32 -22.58 1.04
C LEU A 24 3.10 -21.31 0.21
N ARG A 25 3.97 -21.01 -0.77
CA ARG A 25 3.77 -19.88 -1.69
C ARG A 25 2.45 -20.00 -2.45
N ARG A 26 2.14 -21.18 -2.99
CA ARG A 26 0.84 -21.42 -3.67
C ARG A 26 -0.33 -21.26 -2.73
N TYR A 27 -0.22 -21.76 -1.50
CA TYR A 27 -1.25 -21.61 -0.48
C TYR A 27 -1.48 -20.13 -0.13
N LEU A 28 -0.41 -19.37 0.07
CA LEU A 28 -0.47 -17.93 0.39
C LEU A 28 -0.97 -17.09 -0.80
N SER A 29 -0.55 -17.41 -2.03
CA SER A 29 -1.06 -16.75 -3.24
C SER A 29 -2.51 -17.11 -3.52
N GLY A 30 -2.96 -18.33 -3.17
CA GLY A 30 -4.37 -18.71 -3.17
C GLY A 30 -5.17 -18.04 -2.06
N SER A 31 -4.54 -17.78 -0.91
CA SER A 31 -5.16 -17.06 0.20
C SER A 31 -5.10 -15.54 0.07
N ALA A 32 -4.36 -14.99 -0.91
CA ALA A 32 -4.49 -13.60 -1.32
C ALA A 32 -5.88 -13.30 -1.93
N GLY A 33 -6.70 -14.34 -2.14
CA GLY A 33 -8.12 -14.26 -2.50
C GLY A 33 -9.09 -14.59 -1.36
N ILE A 34 -8.65 -14.69 -0.09
CA ILE A 34 -9.61 -14.64 1.04
C ILE A 34 -9.85 -13.16 1.33
N GLY A 35 -10.59 -12.54 0.42
CA GLY A 35 -11.30 -11.30 0.70
C GLY A 35 -12.09 -11.51 1.98
N LEU A 36 -11.92 -10.59 2.91
CA LEU A 36 -12.84 -10.47 4.03
C LEU A 36 -14.13 -9.87 3.45
N ASP A 37 -15.01 -10.73 2.94
CA ASP A 37 -16.40 -10.37 2.69
C ASP A 37 -17.13 -10.28 4.04
N ALA A 38 -16.91 -9.17 4.74
CA ALA A 38 -17.77 -8.69 5.82
C ALA A 38 -17.81 -7.15 5.89
N GLU A 39 -17.81 -6.49 4.72
CA GLU A 39 -18.63 -5.30 4.48
C GLU A 39 -18.81 -5.16 2.97
N ARG A 40 -19.92 -5.66 2.45
CA ARG A 40 -20.37 -5.33 1.10
C ARG A 40 -20.92 -3.90 1.12
N THR A 41 -20.04 -2.92 1.09
CA THR A 41 -20.35 -1.60 0.52
C THR A 41 -20.04 -1.64 -0.97
N ALA A 42 -20.97 -2.28 -1.69
CA ALA A 42 -21.14 -2.05 -3.11
C ALA A 42 -21.69 -0.63 -3.31
N THR A 43 -20.82 0.39 -3.20
CA THR A 43 -21.00 1.79 -3.63
C THR A 43 -19.59 2.41 -3.56
N VAL A 44 -18.93 2.88 -4.59
CA VAL A 44 -19.35 3.36 -5.90
C VAL A 44 -18.13 3.21 -6.81
N ASP A 45 -18.36 2.85 -8.06
CA ASP A 45 -17.48 3.21 -9.17
C ASP A 45 -17.51 4.75 -9.28
N ARG A 46 -16.88 5.42 -8.31
CA ARG A 46 -16.58 6.85 -8.43
C ARG A 46 -15.28 6.84 -9.17
N ASP A 47 -15.34 7.32 -10.40
CA ASP A 47 -14.19 7.77 -11.17
C ASP A 47 -13.13 8.27 -10.18
N ALA A 48 -12.14 7.42 -9.90
CA ALA A 48 -11.07 7.72 -8.98
C ALA A 48 -10.19 8.70 -9.73
N GLU A 49 -10.62 9.96 -9.72
CA GLU A 49 -9.95 10.99 -10.45
C GLU A 49 -8.55 11.16 -9.83
N THR A 50 -7.54 10.99 -10.67
CA THR A 50 -6.15 11.05 -10.26
C THR A 50 -5.58 12.45 -10.52
N VAL A 51 -4.60 12.84 -9.71
CA VAL A 51 -3.81 14.06 -9.86
C VAL A 51 -2.33 13.71 -9.89
N VAL A 52 -1.61 14.32 -10.85
CA VAL A 52 -0.17 14.22 -10.93
C VAL A 52 0.46 15.29 -10.05
N CYS A 53 1.37 14.90 -9.15
CA CYS A 53 2.12 15.81 -8.31
C CYS A 53 3.04 16.70 -9.18
N PRO A 54 2.95 18.04 -9.09
CA PRO A 54 3.77 18.93 -9.90
C PRO A 54 5.26 18.90 -9.51
N ASP A 55 5.58 18.49 -8.28
CA ASP A 55 6.95 18.49 -7.76
C ASP A 55 7.75 17.24 -8.13
N CYS A 56 7.11 16.06 -8.15
CA CYS A 56 7.79 14.80 -8.43
C CYS A 56 7.20 13.95 -9.56
N GLY A 57 6.06 14.35 -10.13
CA GLY A 57 5.40 13.64 -11.22
C GLY A 57 4.69 12.34 -10.83
N ALA A 58 4.59 12.02 -9.53
CA ALA A 58 3.85 10.86 -9.08
C ALA A 58 2.34 11.05 -9.29
N GLU A 59 1.65 10.04 -9.79
CA GLU A 59 0.20 9.97 -9.83
C GLU A 59 -0.35 9.65 -8.43
N ASN A 60 -1.39 10.35 -7.99
CA ASN A 60 -2.05 10.22 -6.69
C ASN A 60 -3.57 10.30 -6.89
N ASP A 61 -4.37 9.69 -6.01
CA ASP A 61 -5.81 9.95 -5.95
C ASP A 61 -6.11 11.40 -5.51
N LEU A 62 -7.18 12.00 -6.03
CA LEU A 62 -7.62 13.36 -5.62
C LEU A 62 -7.96 13.47 -4.13
N ASP A 63 -8.29 12.36 -3.46
CA ASP A 63 -8.58 12.34 -2.03
C ASP A 63 -7.32 12.53 -1.16
N TYR A 64 -6.13 12.40 -1.74
CA TYR A 64 -4.89 12.66 -1.01
C TYR A 64 -4.66 14.16 -0.83
N ARG A 65 -4.43 14.56 0.42
CA ARG A 65 -3.95 15.91 0.75
C ARG A 65 -2.48 16.14 0.39
N PHE A 66 -1.65 15.11 0.54
CA PHE A 66 -0.20 15.15 0.32
C PHE A 66 0.23 14.08 -0.67
N CYS A 67 1.28 14.34 -1.43
CA CYS A 67 1.85 13.38 -2.36
C CYS A 67 2.39 12.15 -1.62
N ARG A 68 2.02 10.95 -2.07
CA ARG A 68 2.47 9.68 -1.47
C ARG A 68 3.96 9.36 -1.68
N ASN A 69 4.64 10.14 -2.53
CA ASN A 69 6.06 9.94 -2.87
C ASN A 69 6.97 11.00 -2.26
N CYS A 70 6.65 12.29 -2.44
CA CYS A 70 7.50 13.39 -1.96
C CYS A 70 6.92 14.19 -0.78
N VAL A 71 5.69 13.90 -0.35
CA VAL A 71 5.00 14.53 0.80
C VAL A 71 4.59 16.00 0.57
N GLU A 72 4.77 16.56 -0.63
CA GLU A 72 4.30 17.90 -0.98
C GLU A 72 2.76 17.99 -1.05
N GLU A 73 2.19 19.16 -0.76
CA GLU A 73 0.73 19.36 -0.73
C GLU A 73 0.12 19.34 -2.15
N LEU A 74 -0.97 18.60 -2.36
CA LEU A 74 -1.60 18.44 -3.67
C LEU A 74 -2.65 19.55 -3.94
N PRO A 75 -2.79 20.02 -5.20
CA PRO A 75 -3.68 21.12 -5.57
C PRO A 75 -5.19 20.81 -5.45
N GLY A 76 -5.57 19.58 -5.09
CA GLY A 76 -6.95 19.13 -4.91
C GLY A 76 -7.51 19.23 -3.48
N SER A 77 -6.69 19.61 -2.49
CA SER A 77 -7.09 19.62 -1.06
C SER A 77 -7.94 20.84 -0.65
N ALA A 78 -8.96 21.17 -1.44
CA ALA A 78 -9.86 22.30 -1.17
C ALA A 78 -11.09 21.96 -0.30
N VAL A 79 -11.07 20.84 0.44
CA VAL A 79 -11.98 20.64 1.58
C VAL A 79 -11.24 21.06 2.85
N GLY A 80 -11.17 22.37 3.09
CA GLY A 80 -10.57 22.89 4.32
C GLY A 80 -9.81 24.20 4.22
N THR A 81 -10.00 25.02 3.18
CA THR A 81 -9.58 26.42 3.22
C THR A 81 -10.75 27.31 3.64
N ALA A 82 -11.10 27.25 4.92
CA ALA A 82 -11.86 28.30 5.60
C ALA A 82 -11.52 28.32 7.10
N SER A 83 -10.31 28.70 7.45
CA SER A 83 -10.11 29.56 8.61
C SER A 83 -8.91 30.46 8.35
N SER A 84 -9.23 31.50 7.59
CA SER A 84 -8.41 32.64 7.26
C SER A 84 -7.68 33.24 8.46
N ALA A 85 -6.49 33.75 8.13
CA ALA A 85 -6.04 35.10 8.46
C ALA A 85 -6.17 35.57 9.91
N ALA A 86 -5.02 35.77 10.55
CA ALA A 86 -4.88 36.72 11.63
C ALA A 86 -5.40 38.12 11.22
N PRO A 87 -6.09 38.81 12.14
CA PRO A 87 -5.96 40.26 12.24
C PRO A 87 -5.52 40.67 13.65
N SER A 88 -4.51 41.54 13.69
CA SER A 88 -4.11 42.33 14.85
C SER A 88 -5.27 43.24 15.34
N ARG A 89 -5.58 43.19 16.64
CA ARG A 89 -6.13 44.30 17.43
C ARG A 89 -5.26 44.43 18.68
N ARG A 90 -4.33 45.41 18.76
CA ARG A 90 -4.51 46.78 19.28
C ARG A 90 -5.40 46.84 20.53
N GLY A 91 -4.82 47.39 21.61
CA GLY A 91 -5.28 47.33 23.01
C GLY A 91 -6.58 48.08 23.36
N ILE A 92 -6.67 48.52 24.63
CA ILE A 92 -7.82 49.05 25.42
C ILE A 92 -8.29 47.95 26.39
N VAL A 93 -8.23 48.05 27.74
CA VAL A 93 -8.04 49.12 28.73
C VAL A 93 -7.13 48.64 29.87
#